data_AF-A0A0R0FE56-F1
#
_entry.id   AF-A0A0R0FE56-F1
#
_cell.length_a   1.000
_cell.length_b   1.000
_cell.length_c   1.000
_cell.angle_alpha   90.00
_cell.angle_beta   90.00
_cell.angle_gamma   90.00
#
_symmetry.space_group_name_H-M   'P 1'
#
loop_
_entity.id
_entity.type
_entity.pdbx_description
1 polymer ?
#
loop_
_entity_poly.entity_id
_entity_poly.type
_entity_poly.pdbx_seq_one_letter_code
_entity_poly.pdbx_strand_id
1 'polypeptide(L)'
;MDDRGGSFVAVRRISQGLDRSNTCHSSSAEFVTGSTAWLGRGLSCVCAQRRESDARPSFDLTPAQEECLQRLQNRIDIPYDGSIPEHQDALRALWSAAFPEEELHGLISEQWKNMGWQGKDPSTDFRGGGFISLENLLFFARNFPVLPDTFFAFLLDPNSPRKSFQDLLRKQEGDRSVWEYPFAVAGVNITFMLIQMLDLEAVKPRTLVGATFLKFLAENDSAFDLLYCITFKMMDQQWLSMRASYMDFNTVMKSTRRQLEKELLLEDIMRLEDVPSYKLLTR
;
A
#
# COMPACT_ATOMS: atom_id res chain seq x y z
N MET A 1 39.74 17.50 -15.23
CA MET A 1 39.84 16.66 -16.44
C MET A 1 39.94 15.22 -15.99
N ASP A 2 39.43 14.30 -16.81
CA ASP A 2 39.38 12.85 -16.66
C ASP A 2 38.20 12.26 -15.87
N ASP A 3 37.04 12.37 -16.52
CA ASP A 3 36.43 11.24 -17.26
C ASP A 3 36.90 9.83 -16.85
N ARG A 4 35.97 9.06 -16.26
CA ARG A 4 36.01 7.60 -16.30
C ARG A 4 34.59 7.07 -16.39
N GLY A 5 34.10 7.05 -17.63
CA GLY A 5 32.94 6.28 -18.03
C GLY A 5 33.07 4.79 -17.66
N GLY A 6 31.94 4.23 -17.21
CA GLY A 6 31.76 2.81 -16.93
C GLY A 6 30.47 2.32 -17.59
N SER A 7 30.62 1.88 -18.84
CA SER A 7 29.81 1.01 -19.70
C SER A 7 28.37 0.60 -19.30
N PHE A 8 27.47 0.86 -20.26
CA PHE A 8 26.26 0.08 -20.56
C PHE A 8 26.53 -1.43 -20.63
N VAL A 9 25.59 -2.26 -20.15
CA VAL A 9 25.32 -3.63 -20.66
C VAL A 9 23.82 -3.93 -20.57
N ALA A 10 23.22 -4.25 -21.72
CA ALA A 10 21.89 -4.84 -21.84
C ALA A 10 21.92 -6.33 -21.47
N VAL A 11 20.88 -6.85 -20.82
CA VAL A 11 20.67 -8.30 -20.70
C VAL A 11 19.20 -8.67 -20.90
N ARG A 12 18.97 -9.41 -21.98
CA ARG A 12 17.76 -10.18 -22.33
C ARG A 12 17.40 -11.16 -21.21
N ARG A 13 16.11 -11.31 -20.91
CA ARG A 13 15.62 -12.52 -20.21
C ARG A 13 15.67 -13.68 -21.21
N ILE A 14 16.38 -14.74 -20.86
CA ILE A 14 16.33 -16.04 -21.54
C ILE A 14 14.98 -16.67 -21.20
N SER A 15 14.10 -16.77 -22.20
CA SER A 15 12.99 -17.72 -22.17
C SER A 15 13.49 -19.00 -22.84
N GLN A 16 13.54 -20.10 -22.09
CA GLN A 16 13.54 -21.42 -22.72
C GLN A 16 12.14 -21.61 -23.34
N GLY A 17 12.08 -21.55 -24.66
CA GLY A 17 10.89 -21.79 -25.47
C GLY A 17 11.27 -21.63 -26.94
N LEU A 18 11.06 -22.70 -27.72
CA LEU A 18 11.59 -22.90 -29.06
C LEU A 18 11.23 -21.80 -30.10
N ASP A 19 12.20 -21.55 -30.99
CA ASP A 19 12.25 -20.87 -32.29
C ASP A 19 10.98 -20.24 -32.93
N ARG A 20 11.08 -18.94 -33.32
CA ARG A 20 11.17 -18.47 -34.73
C ARG A 20 11.13 -16.93 -34.88
N SER A 21 12.20 -16.38 -35.48
CA SER A 21 12.34 -15.22 -36.40
C SER A 21 11.32 -14.05 -36.40
N ASN A 22 11.74 -12.79 -36.19
CA ASN A 22 12.18 -11.80 -37.22
C ASN A 22 12.31 -10.35 -36.67
N THR A 23 12.90 -9.50 -37.52
CA THR A 23 13.78 -8.33 -37.30
C THR A 23 13.09 -6.93 -37.27
N CYS A 24 13.63 -6.01 -36.43
CA CYS A 24 13.88 -4.52 -36.55
C CYS A 24 12.79 -3.53 -37.06
N HIS A 25 12.74 -2.21 -36.78
CA HIS A 25 13.67 -1.18 -36.28
C HIS A 25 12.92 -0.09 -35.47
N SER A 26 13.66 0.63 -34.62
CA SER A 26 13.26 1.84 -33.88
C SER A 26 13.95 3.08 -34.47
N SER A 27 13.28 4.24 -34.46
CA SER A 27 13.93 5.56 -34.57
C SER A 27 13.51 6.47 -33.41
N SER A 28 14.52 7.02 -32.76
CA SER A 28 14.54 7.80 -31.52
C SER A 28 13.95 9.21 -31.61
N ALA A 29 13.49 9.74 -30.47
CA ALA A 29 13.71 11.13 -30.09
C ALA A 29 13.68 11.26 -28.55
N GLU A 30 14.72 11.86 -28.00
CA GLU A 30 15.05 11.99 -26.59
C GLU A 30 14.24 13.10 -25.90
N PHE A 31 13.82 12.88 -24.65
CA PHE A 31 13.57 13.97 -23.70
C PHE A 31 14.12 13.59 -22.33
N VAL A 32 14.95 14.49 -21.80
CA VAL A 32 15.67 14.41 -20.52
C VAL A 32 14.66 14.37 -19.37
N THR A 33 14.65 13.29 -18.59
CA THR A 33 13.94 13.22 -17.30
C THR A 33 14.85 12.57 -16.26
N GLY A 34 15.02 13.28 -15.14
CA GLY A 34 15.81 12.82 -14.00
C GLY A 34 15.20 11.58 -13.34
N SER A 35 16.09 10.66 -12.98
CA SER A 35 15.90 9.60 -11.98
C SER A 35 14.83 8.53 -12.30
N THR A 36 15.03 7.80 -13.40
CA THR A 36 14.40 6.49 -13.68
C THR A 36 15.06 5.34 -12.90
N ALA A 37 15.07 5.39 -11.57
CA ALA A 37 15.61 4.31 -10.73
C ALA A 37 14.53 3.35 -10.21
N TRP A 38 13.51 3.05 -11.03
CA TRP A 38 12.49 2.05 -10.73
C TRP A 38 12.18 1.20 -11.96
N LEU A 39 13.20 0.58 -12.54
CA LEU A 39 13.03 -0.39 -13.62
C LEU A 39 13.96 -1.59 -13.39
N GLY A 40 13.35 -2.74 -13.09
CA GLY A 40 13.95 -4.04 -13.38
C GLY A 40 14.70 -4.74 -12.25
N ARG A 41 14.00 -5.08 -11.15
CA ARG A 41 14.14 -6.31 -10.33
C ARG A 41 13.05 -6.22 -9.26
N GLY A 42 12.43 -7.35 -8.89
CA GLY A 42 11.26 -7.43 -8.02
C GLY A 42 11.30 -6.40 -6.89
N LEU A 43 10.28 -5.55 -6.84
CA LEU A 43 10.16 -4.49 -5.85
C LEU A 43 10.18 -5.18 -4.49
N SER A 44 11.30 -5.09 -3.78
CA SER A 44 11.36 -5.40 -2.35
C SER A 44 11.28 -4.05 -1.65
N CYS A 45 10.43 -3.94 -0.65
CA CYS A 45 10.33 -2.76 0.17
C CYS A 45 11.72 -2.60 0.76
N VAL A 46 12.26 -1.38 0.76
CA VAL A 46 13.53 -1.11 1.45
C VAL A 46 13.44 -1.47 2.95
N CYS A 47 12.22 -1.62 3.47
CA CYS A 47 11.86 -2.10 4.80
C CYS A 47 11.85 -3.64 4.97
N ALA A 48 12.04 -4.44 3.93
CA ALA A 48 11.86 -5.90 3.92
C ALA A 48 13.16 -6.67 3.65
N GLN A 49 14.21 -6.32 4.37
CA GLN A 49 15.37 -7.19 4.46
C GLN A 49 14.97 -8.45 5.24
N ARG A 50 14.94 -9.58 4.53
CA ARG A 50 14.67 -10.92 5.07
C ARG A 50 15.76 -11.26 6.09
N ARG A 51 15.42 -11.41 7.38
CA ARG A 51 16.26 -12.11 8.35
C ARG A 51 15.95 -13.60 8.25
N GLU A 52 16.89 -14.38 7.74
CA GLU A 52 16.83 -15.84 7.86
C GLU A 52 17.20 -16.21 9.31
N SER A 53 16.23 -16.76 10.03
CA SER A 53 16.43 -17.36 11.35
C SER A 53 15.92 -18.79 11.27
N ASP A 54 16.79 -19.77 11.53
CA ASP A 54 16.58 -21.20 11.30
C ASP A 54 15.65 -21.91 12.31
N ALA A 55 15.23 -21.23 13.38
CA ALA A 55 14.23 -21.77 14.30
C ALA A 55 12.83 -21.41 13.80
N ARG A 56 12.18 -22.34 13.09
CA ARG A 56 10.79 -22.17 12.62
C ARG A 56 9.80 -22.62 13.70
N PRO A 57 9.12 -21.71 14.40
CA PRO A 57 7.89 -22.11 15.09
C PRO A 57 6.89 -22.56 14.01
N SER A 58 6.57 -23.85 13.98
CA SER A 58 5.46 -24.34 13.16
C SER A 58 4.20 -24.15 13.99
N PHE A 59 3.36 -23.22 13.55
CA PHE A 59 1.98 -23.15 14.01
C PHE A 59 1.15 -24.04 13.08
N ASP A 60 0.33 -24.89 13.68
CA ASP A 60 -0.69 -25.63 12.96
C ASP A 60 -1.91 -24.71 12.83
N LEU A 61 -2.32 -24.48 11.58
CA LEU A 61 -3.48 -23.64 11.29
C LEU A 61 -4.74 -24.49 11.44
N THR A 62 -5.81 -23.87 11.93
CA THR A 62 -7.13 -24.51 11.84
C THR A 62 -7.61 -24.50 10.38
N PRO A 63 -8.47 -25.43 9.95
CA PRO A 63 -9.02 -25.42 8.60
C PRO A 63 -9.68 -24.08 8.22
N ALA A 64 -10.32 -23.41 9.18
CA ALA A 64 -10.91 -22.09 8.98
C ALA A 64 -9.85 -21.01 8.73
N GLN A 65 -8.71 -21.04 9.43
CA GLN A 65 -7.59 -20.13 9.20
C GLN A 65 -6.95 -20.35 7.82
N GLU A 66 -6.81 -21.61 7.39
CA GLU A 66 -6.29 -21.95 6.06
C GLU A 66 -7.21 -21.43 4.96
N GLU A 67 -8.52 -21.61 5.09
CA GLU A 67 -9.50 -21.09 4.12
C GLU A 67 -9.45 -19.57 4.04
N CYS A 68 -9.43 -18.87 5.18
CA CYS A 68 -9.37 -17.41 5.20
C CYS A 68 -8.05 -16.88 4.59
N LEU A 69 -6.92 -17.53 4.91
CA LEU A 69 -5.63 -17.21 4.29
C LEU A 69 -5.67 -17.41 2.78
N GLN A 70 -6.23 -18.52 2.31
CA GLN A 70 -6.32 -18.81 0.87
C GLN A 70 -7.19 -17.77 0.15
N ARG A 71 -8.32 -17.35 0.74
CA ARG A 71 -9.14 -16.26 0.19
C ARG A 71 -8.35 -14.95 0.05
N LEU A 72 -7.57 -14.59 1.06
CA LEU A 72 -6.73 -13.39 1.02
C LEU A 72 -5.59 -13.52 -0.01
N GLN A 73 -4.93 -14.68 -0.09
CA GLN A 73 -3.90 -14.94 -1.09
C GLN A 73 -4.43 -14.85 -2.52
N ASN A 74 -5.62 -15.40 -2.77
CA ASN A 74 -6.28 -15.26 -4.06
C ASN A 74 -6.54 -13.80 -4.43
N ARG A 75 -6.83 -12.92 -3.45
CA ARG A 75 -6.95 -11.46 -3.70
C ARG A 75 -5.59 -10.81 -4.00
N ILE A 76 -4.55 -11.21 -3.27
CA ILE A 76 -3.17 -10.69 -3.45
C ILE A 76 -2.62 -11.04 -4.84
N ASP A 77 -2.91 -12.24 -5.34
CA ASP A 77 -2.39 -12.75 -6.61
C ASP A 77 -3.04 -12.13 -7.85
N ILE A 78 -4.08 -11.29 -7.69
CA ILE A 78 -4.73 -10.60 -8.81
C ILE A 78 -3.94 -9.34 -9.18
N PRO A 79 -3.26 -9.30 -10.35
CA PRO A 79 -2.63 -8.08 -10.84
C PRO A 79 -3.70 -7.06 -11.24
N TYR A 80 -3.40 -5.77 -11.08
CA TYR A 80 -4.23 -4.73 -11.71
C TYR A 80 -4.11 -4.84 -13.23
N ASP A 81 -5.25 -4.78 -13.91
CA ASP A 81 -5.35 -4.82 -15.36
C ASP A 81 -6.35 -3.76 -15.82
N GLY A 82 -5.85 -2.77 -16.56
CA GLY A 82 -6.65 -1.67 -17.08
C GLY A 82 -7.61 -2.06 -18.20
N SER A 83 -7.59 -3.30 -18.70
CA SER A 83 -8.56 -3.83 -19.66
C SER A 83 -9.79 -4.46 -18.99
N ILE A 84 -9.71 -4.78 -17.69
CA ILE A 84 -10.80 -5.40 -16.92
C ILE A 84 -11.78 -4.32 -16.43
N PRO A 85 -13.07 -4.37 -16.82
CA PRO A 85 -14.06 -3.36 -16.43
C PRO A 85 -14.16 -3.16 -14.91
N GLU A 86 -14.13 -4.25 -14.14
CA GLU A 86 -14.25 -4.22 -12.68
C GLU A 86 -13.08 -3.45 -12.02
N HIS A 87 -11.87 -3.59 -12.57
CA HIS A 87 -10.70 -2.86 -12.09
C HIS A 87 -10.80 -1.37 -12.42
N GLN A 88 -11.26 -1.05 -13.63
CA GLN A 88 -11.51 0.34 -14.03
C GLN A 88 -12.58 0.99 -13.14
N ASP A 89 -13.66 0.26 -12.84
CA ASP A 89 -14.76 0.76 -12.01
C ASP A 89 -14.33 0.97 -10.56
N ALA A 90 -13.50 0.09 -10.01
CA ALA A 90 -12.89 0.30 -8.70
C ALA A 90 -12.02 1.57 -8.69
N LEU A 91 -11.25 1.82 -9.77
CA LEU A 91 -10.42 3.02 -9.89
C LEU A 91 -11.27 4.29 -10.00
N ARG A 92 -12.35 4.28 -10.79
CA ARG A 92 -13.34 5.38 -10.85
C ARG A 92 -13.98 5.62 -9.49
N ALA A 93 -14.39 4.56 -8.80
CA ALA A 93 -14.99 4.66 -7.47
C ALA A 93 -14.03 5.24 -6.44
N LEU A 94 -12.74 4.92 -6.52
CA LEU A 94 -11.71 5.54 -5.68
C LEU A 94 -11.62 7.04 -5.94
N TRP A 95 -11.60 7.46 -7.22
CA TRP A 95 -11.61 8.89 -7.56
C TRP A 95 -12.84 9.59 -6.98
N SER A 96 -14.03 9.07 -7.22
CA SER A 96 -15.28 9.66 -6.73
C SER A 96 -15.33 9.76 -5.21
N ALA A 97 -14.73 8.80 -4.48
CA ALA A 97 -14.64 8.88 -3.03
C ALA A 97 -13.60 9.90 -2.55
N ALA A 98 -12.50 10.07 -3.29
CA ALA A 98 -11.42 10.99 -2.97
C ALA A 98 -11.75 12.45 -3.30
N PHE A 99 -12.40 12.69 -4.44
CA PHE A 99 -12.77 14.00 -4.97
C PHE A 99 -14.25 14.02 -5.37
N PRO A 100 -15.19 14.02 -4.40
CA PRO A 100 -16.63 13.92 -4.69
C PRO A 100 -17.19 15.10 -5.49
N GLU A 101 -16.49 16.23 -5.49
CA GLU A 101 -16.87 17.45 -6.21
C GLU A 101 -16.21 17.58 -7.60
N GLU A 102 -15.33 16.65 -7.98
CA GLU A 102 -14.59 16.70 -9.24
C GLU A 102 -14.90 15.49 -10.14
N GLU A 103 -15.33 15.77 -11.37
CA GLU A 103 -15.50 14.73 -12.39
C GLU A 103 -14.14 14.21 -12.87
N LEU A 104 -14.03 12.88 -13.00
CA LEU A 104 -12.85 12.24 -13.59
C LEU A 104 -12.94 12.30 -15.12
N HIS A 105 -12.05 13.04 -15.76
CA HIS A 105 -12.03 13.16 -17.22
C HIS A 105 -11.56 11.88 -17.93
N GLY A 106 -10.81 11.04 -17.23
CA GLY A 106 -10.35 9.75 -17.77
C GLY A 106 -9.44 9.00 -16.81
N LEU A 107 -9.35 7.68 -17.02
CA LEU A 107 -8.47 6.80 -16.24
C LEU A 107 -6.99 7.11 -16.44
N ILE A 108 -6.65 7.80 -17.53
CA ILE A 108 -5.33 8.38 -17.78
C ILE A 108 -5.49 9.89 -17.90
N SER A 109 -5.12 10.63 -16.87
CA SER A 109 -5.28 12.09 -16.80
C SER A 109 -4.34 12.72 -15.76
N GLU A 110 -4.01 14.00 -15.91
CA GLU A 110 -3.15 14.71 -14.94
C GLU A 110 -3.78 14.83 -13.55
N GLN A 111 -5.11 14.68 -13.45
CA GLN A 111 -5.86 14.74 -12.20
C GLN A 111 -5.34 13.75 -11.15
N TRP A 112 -4.86 12.59 -11.56
CA TRP A 112 -4.32 11.58 -10.65
C TRP A 112 -3.12 12.08 -9.84
N LYS A 113 -2.34 13.05 -10.34
CA LYS A 113 -1.25 13.64 -9.55
C LYS A 113 -1.76 14.36 -8.30
N ASN A 114 -2.99 14.87 -8.30
CA ASN A 114 -3.61 15.51 -7.12
C ASN A 114 -3.84 14.51 -5.99
N MET A 115 -4.04 13.23 -6.31
CA MET A 115 -4.14 12.15 -5.31
C MET A 115 -2.78 11.60 -4.88
N GLY A 116 -1.69 12.10 -5.48
CA GLY A 116 -0.33 11.62 -5.22
C GLY A 116 0.03 10.32 -5.95
N TRP A 117 -0.52 10.07 -7.14
CA TRP A 117 0.01 9.04 -8.06
C TRP A 117 1.32 9.51 -8.72
N GLN A 118 2.21 8.60 -9.14
CA GLN A 118 3.51 8.99 -9.72
C GLN A 118 3.37 9.71 -11.07
N GLY A 119 2.33 9.34 -11.84
CA GLY A 119 2.07 9.89 -13.15
C GLY A 119 0.58 10.06 -13.41
N LYS A 120 0.26 10.33 -14.68
CA LYS A 120 -1.14 10.46 -15.14
C LYS A 120 -1.88 9.13 -15.25
N ASP A 121 -1.17 8.00 -15.13
CA ASP A 121 -1.71 6.66 -15.28
C ASP A 121 -1.44 5.83 -14.02
N PRO A 122 -2.44 5.70 -13.11
CA PRO A 122 -2.31 4.92 -11.88
C PRO A 122 -1.96 3.44 -12.10
N SER A 123 -2.27 2.87 -13.28
CA SER A 123 -1.97 1.46 -13.56
C SER A 123 -0.48 1.12 -13.43
N THR A 124 0.37 2.12 -13.63
CA THR A 124 1.84 1.97 -13.54
C THR A 124 2.33 1.80 -12.10
N ASP A 125 1.60 2.32 -11.11
CA ASP A 125 1.93 2.25 -9.70
C ASP A 125 1.50 0.92 -9.05
N PHE A 126 0.46 0.27 -9.58
CA PHE A 126 -0.07 -1.00 -9.04
C PHE A 126 0.81 -2.23 -9.31
N ARG A 127 1.93 -2.10 -10.04
CA ARG A 127 2.79 -3.25 -10.39
C ARG A 127 3.33 -4.02 -9.19
N GLY A 128 3.57 -3.33 -8.07
CA GLY A 128 4.05 -3.93 -6.83
C GLY A 128 2.94 -4.34 -5.85
N GLY A 129 1.82 -3.61 -5.84
CA GLY A 129 0.73 -3.83 -4.88
C GLY A 129 -0.45 -4.64 -5.40
N GLY A 130 -0.49 -4.93 -6.71
CA GLY A 130 -1.62 -5.63 -7.34
C GLY A 130 -2.94 -4.88 -7.26
N PHE A 131 -4.02 -5.55 -7.65
CA PHE A 131 -5.37 -4.99 -7.54
C PHE A 131 -5.78 -4.77 -6.09
N ILE A 132 -5.33 -5.60 -5.16
CA ILE A 132 -5.65 -5.47 -3.71
C ILE A 132 -5.22 -4.12 -3.13
N SER A 133 -4.16 -3.48 -3.64
CA SER A 133 -3.77 -2.15 -3.17
C SER A 133 -4.79 -1.05 -3.55
N LEU A 134 -5.47 -1.19 -4.69
CA LEU A 134 -6.61 -0.36 -5.05
C LEU A 134 -7.83 -0.67 -4.16
N GLU A 135 -8.10 -1.95 -3.90
CA GLU A 135 -9.17 -2.35 -2.97
C GLU A 135 -8.95 -1.75 -1.58
N ASN A 136 -7.73 -1.78 -1.06
CA ASN A 136 -7.38 -1.22 0.25
C ASN A 136 -7.62 0.30 0.32
N LEU A 137 -7.18 1.05 -0.70
CA LEU A 137 -7.42 2.50 -0.79
C LEU A 137 -8.93 2.80 -0.83
N LEU A 138 -9.68 2.04 -1.62
CA LEU A 138 -11.13 2.19 -1.75
C LEU A 138 -11.87 1.79 -0.46
N PHE A 139 -11.41 0.72 0.22
CA PHE A 139 -11.93 0.30 1.51
C PHE A 139 -11.74 1.41 2.54
N PHE A 140 -10.54 2.02 2.60
CA PHE A 140 -10.29 3.14 3.51
C PHE A 140 -11.25 4.31 3.20
N ALA A 141 -11.38 4.68 1.93
CA ALA A 141 -12.25 5.78 1.52
C ALA A 141 -13.73 5.54 1.89
N ARG A 142 -14.22 4.29 1.79
CA ARG A 142 -15.62 3.93 2.06
C ARG A 142 -15.95 3.70 3.52
N ASN A 143 -15.01 3.17 4.31
CA ASN A 143 -15.26 2.79 5.70
C ASN A 143 -14.90 3.90 6.70
N PHE A 144 -14.02 4.83 6.30
CA PHE A 144 -13.66 5.99 7.10
C PHE A 144 -13.83 7.30 6.31
N PRO A 145 -15.04 7.57 5.76
CA PRO A 145 -15.31 8.80 5.02
C PRO A 145 -15.34 10.01 5.96
N VAL A 146 -15.23 11.22 5.39
CA VAL A 146 -15.68 12.43 6.09
C VAL A 146 -17.18 12.30 6.27
N LEU A 147 -17.65 12.46 7.50
CA LEU A 147 -19.08 12.65 7.71
C LEU A 147 -19.42 14.03 7.15
N PRO A 148 -20.37 14.14 6.20
CA PRO A 148 -20.80 15.45 5.73
C PRO A 148 -21.35 16.24 6.92
N ASP A 149 -21.18 17.57 6.91
CA ASP A 149 -21.68 18.59 7.85
C ASP A 149 -23.21 18.59 7.96
N THR A 150 -23.79 17.44 8.25
CA THR A 150 -25.22 17.17 8.27
C THR A 150 -25.59 16.67 9.66
N PHE A 151 -26.87 16.80 9.98
CA PHE A 151 -27.51 16.61 11.29
C PHE A 151 -27.01 15.40 12.13
N PHE A 152 -26.48 14.35 11.51
CA PHE A 152 -25.88 13.20 12.19
C PHE A 152 -24.50 13.46 12.82
N ALA A 153 -23.72 14.44 12.35
CA ALA A 153 -22.46 14.85 12.98
C ALA A 153 -22.67 15.35 14.42
N PHE A 154 -23.84 15.93 14.72
CA PHE A 154 -24.22 16.41 16.04
C PHE A 154 -24.52 15.29 17.06
N LEU A 155 -24.79 14.07 16.58
CA LEU A 155 -25.03 12.88 17.42
C LEU A 155 -23.73 12.13 17.76
N LEU A 156 -22.62 12.50 17.14
CA LEU A 156 -21.31 11.97 17.46
C LEU A 156 -20.60 12.95 18.39
N ASP A 157 -19.77 12.43 19.29
CA ASP A 157 -19.04 13.25 20.26
C ASP A 157 -18.25 14.36 19.53
N PRO A 158 -18.60 15.65 19.72
CA PRO A 158 -17.93 16.77 19.05
C PRO A 158 -16.46 16.92 19.47
N ASN A 159 -16.00 16.18 20.50
CA ASN A 159 -14.61 16.17 20.94
C ASN A 159 -13.82 14.94 20.46
N SER A 160 -14.43 14.05 19.67
CA SER A 160 -13.74 12.94 19.02
C SER A 160 -13.53 13.30 17.55
N PRO A 161 -12.42 13.94 17.18
CA PRO A 161 -12.07 14.05 15.76
C PRO A 161 -12.03 12.63 15.23
N ARG A 162 -12.76 12.28 14.18
CA ARG A 162 -12.49 11.03 13.46
C ARG A 162 -11.58 11.42 12.33
N LYS A 163 -10.34 10.98 12.36
CA LYS A 163 -9.45 11.28 11.25
C LYS A 163 -9.89 10.47 10.04
N SER A 164 -10.55 11.11 9.11
CA SER A 164 -11.09 10.48 7.91
C SER A 164 -10.00 10.18 6.87
N PHE A 165 -10.39 9.46 5.82
CA PHE A 165 -9.63 9.32 4.59
C PHE A 165 -9.31 10.68 3.95
N GLN A 166 -10.26 11.64 3.95
CA GLN A 166 -10.02 12.94 3.29
C GLN A 166 -9.06 13.83 4.07
N ASP A 167 -9.10 13.84 5.40
CA ASP A 167 -8.17 14.66 6.20
C ASP A 167 -6.73 14.24 5.94
N LEU A 168 -6.53 12.92 5.79
CA LEU A 168 -5.26 12.33 5.43
C LEU A 168 -4.86 12.62 3.96
N LEU A 169 -5.80 12.51 3.03
CA LEU A 169 -5.58 12.84 1.61
C LEU A 169 -5.16 14.31 1.45
N ARG A 170 -5.87 15.22 2.13
CA ARG A 170 -5.67 16.68 2.09
C ARG A 170 -4.57 17.18 3.03
N LYS A 171 -3.97 16.29 3.83
CA LYS A 171 -2.86 16.62 4.75
C LYS A 171 -3.22 17.73 5.75
N GLN A 172 -4.46 17.72 6.26
CA GLN A 172 -5.01 18.82 7.06
C GLN A 172 -4.40 18.97 8.46
N GLU A 173 -3.69 17.95 8.95
CA GLU A 173 -3.20 17.89 10.32
C GLU A 173 -1.70 18.05 10.44
N GLY A 174 -1.28 18.74 11.50
CA GLY A 174 0.11 18.82 11.92
C GLY A 174 0.96 19.81 11.11
N ASP A 175 2.14 20.12 11.65
CA ASP A 175 3.15 20.88 10.93
C ASP A 175 3.87 19.95 9.95
N ARG A 176 3.88 20.33 8.67
CA ARG A 176 4.26 19.46 7.55
C ARG A 176 5.35 20.08 6.71
N SER A 177 6.17 19.22 6.11
CA SER A 177 7.21 19.64 5.18
C SER A 177 6.58 20.18 3.90
N VAL A 178 7.27 21.07 3.19
CA VAL A 178 6.84 21.46 1.83
C VAL A 178 6.88 20.24 0.89
N TRP A 179 7.84 19.35 1.10
CA TRP A 179 7.98 18.09 0.36
C TRP A 179 7.35 16.96 1.16
N GLU A 180 6.04 16.79 1.03
CA GLU A 180 5.26 15.71 1.66
C GLU A 180 5.37 14.38 0.91
N TYR A 181 4.90 13.29 1.54
CA TYR A 181 4.75 12.02 0.84
C TYR A 181 3.57 12.03 -0.13
N PRO A 182 3.72 11.43 -1.32
CA PRO A 182 2.62 11.21 -2.25
C PRO A 182 1.60 10.21 -1.66
N PHE A 183 0.34 10.65 -1.47
CA PHE A 183 -0.68 9.87 -0.76
C PHE A 183 -0.96 8.50 -1.38
N ALA A 184 -1.28 8.43 -2.68
CA ALA A 184 -1.59 7.14 -3.32
C ALA A 184 -0.39 6.19 -3.33
N VAL A 185 0.80 6.70 -3.64
CA VAL A 185 2.05 5.92 -3.61
C VAL A 185 2.36 5.39 -2.21
N ALA A 186 2.14 6.20 -1.17
CA ALA A 186 2.24 5.75 0.22
C ALA A 186 1.28 4.59 0.51
N GLY A 187 0.02 4.72 0.07
CA GLY A 187 -0.98 3.67 0.17
C GLY A 187 -0.52 2.35 -0.45
N VAL A 188 -0.05 2.38 -1.70
CA VAL A 188 0.44 1.16 -2.39
C VAL A 188 1.64 0.55 -1.65
N ASN A 189 2.56 1.37 -1.14
CA ASN A 189 3.72 0.90 -0.37
C ASN A 189 3.32 0.27 0.97
N ILE A 190 2.25 0.74 1.61
CA ILE A 190 1.72 0.14 2.84
C ILE A 190 1.16 -1.25 2.57
N THR A 191 0.34 -1.43 1.53
CA THR A 191 -0.17 -2.75 1.13
C THR A 191 0.99 -3.72 0.93
N PHE A 192 2.01 -3.29 0.18
CA PHE A 192 3.17 -4.10 -0.10
C PHE A 192 3.97 -4.45 1.17
N MET A 193 4.19 -3.47 2.06
CA MET A 193 4.83 -3.71 3.35
C MET A 193 4.07 -4.74 4.19
N LEU A 194 2.74 -4.68 4.22
CA LEU A 194 1.90 -5.60 4.98
C LEU A 194 1.99 -7.02 4.43
N ILE A 195 1.89 -7.21 3.11
CA ILE A 195 2.02 -8.53 2.45
C ILE A 195 3.35 -9.19 2.86
N GLN A 196 4.45 -8.45 2.82
CA GLN A 196 5.77 -8.96 3.18
C GLN A 196 5.96 -9.17 4.69
N MET A 197 5.46 -8.25 5.52
CA MET A 197 5.59 -8.31 6.98
C MET A 197 4.83 -9.51 7.56
N LEU A 198 3.64 -9.78 7.03
CA LEU A 198 2.74 -10.85 7.43
C LEU A 198 3.06 -12.19 6.74
N ASP A 199 3.99 -12.18 5.79
CA ASP A 199 4.45 -13.36 5.04
C ASP A 199 3.31 -14.05 4.27
N LEU A 200 2.42 -13.25 3.66
CA LEU A 200 1.18 -13.73 3.04
C LEU A 200 1.38 -14.46 1.72
N GLU A 201 2.52 -14.28 1.04
CA GLU A 201 2.84 -15.05 -0.19
C GLU A 201 3.36 -16.46 0.12
N ALA A 202 3.62 -16.79 1.39
CA ALA A 202 3.99 -18.13 1.80
C ALA A 202 2.75 -19.03 1.94
N VAL A 203 2.89 -20.33 1.68
CA VAL A 203 1.81 -21.32 1.92
C VAL A 203 1.22 -21.18 3.33
N LYS A 204 2.06 -20.92 4.32
CA LYS A 204 1.65 -20.44 5.64
C LYS A 204 2.67 -19.43 6.18
N PRO A 205 2.25 -18.43 6.99
CA PRO A 205 3.16 -17.47 7.57
C PRO A 205 4.24 -18.13 8.42
N ARG A 206 5.48 -17.67 8.27
CA ARG A 206 6.65 -18.19 9.01
C ARG A 206 7.04 -17.32 10.21
N THR A 207 6.33 -16.22 10.42
CA THR A 207 6.59 -15.26 11.51
C THR A 207 5.46 -15.31 12.55
N LEU A 208 5.80 -15.02 13.81
CA LEU A 208 4.79 -14.92 14.87
C LEU A 208 3.77 -13.79 14.59
N VAL A 209 4.21 -12.71 13.94
CA VAL A 209 3.34 -11.60 13.52
C VAL A 209 2.30 -12.07 12.52
N GLY A 210 2.73 -12.80 11.47
CA GLY A 210 1.82 -13.37 10.49
C GLY A 210 0.86 -14.40 11.10
N ALA A 211 1.36 -15.29 11.96
CA ALA A 211 0.52 -16.25 12.68
C ALA A 211 -0.51 -15.57 13.60
N THR A 212 -0.14 -14.46 14.23
CA THR A 212 -1.07 -13.68 15.07
C THR A 212 -2.14 -12.99 14.22
N PHE A 213 -1.75 -12.42 13.08
CA PHE A 213 -2.70 -11.82 12.14
C PHE A 213 -3.75 -12.83 11.64
N LEU A 214 -3.38 -14.09 11.43
CA LEU A 214 -4.34 -15.13 11.02
C LEU A 214 -5.46 -15.37 12.04
N LYS A 215 -5.24 -15.07 13.32
CA LYS A 215 -6.30 -15.10 14.33
C LYS A 215 -7.36 -14.04 14.04
N PHE A 216 -6.92 -12.82 13.73
CA PHE A 216 -7.82 -11.73 13.36
C PHE A 216 -8.54 -11.99 12.04
N LEU A 217 -7.82 -12.54 11.05
CA LEU A 217 -8.39 -12.86 9.74
C LEU A 217 -9.48 -13.93 9.83
N ALA A 218 -9.33 -14.90 10.74
CA ALA A 218 -10.35 -15.93 10.96
C ALA A 218 -11.64 -15.39 11.60
N GLU A 219 -11.58 -14.27 12.30
CA GLU A 219 -12.74 -13.62 12.92
C GLU A 219 -13.38 -12.55 12.04
N ASN A 220 -12.61 -11.97 11.11
CA ASN A 220 -13.03 -10.86 10.27
C ASN A 220 -12.39 -10.94 8.88
N ASP A 221 -13.21 -11.19 7.86
CA ASP A 221 -12.76 -11.24 6.45
C ASP A 221 -12.15 -9.90 5.95
N SER A 222 -12.50 -8.78 6.58
CA SER A 222 -11.94 -7.45 6.30
C SER A 222 -10.71 -7.11 7.15
N ALA A 223 -10.14 -8.07 7.90
CA ALA A 223 -9.02 -7.82 8.80
C ALA A 223 -7.81 -7.21 8.09
N PHE A 224 -7.49 -7.67 6.87
CA PHE A 224 -6.38 -7.11 6.09
C PHE A 224 -6.63 -5.64 5.71
N ASP A 225 -7.82 -5.34 5.21
CA ASP A 225 -8.21 -3.99 4.78
C ASP A 225 -8.33 -3.01 5.98
N LEU A 226 -8.77 -3.52 7.14
CA LEU A 226 -8.78 -2.75 8.38
C LEU A 226 -7.37 -2.47 8.90
N LEU A 227 -6.50 -3.50 8.91
CA LEU A 227 -5.09 -3.35 9.29
C LEU A 227 -4.37 -2.36 8.37
N TYR A 228 -4.69 -2.36 7.08
CA TYR A 228 -4.22 -1.36 6.13
C TYR A 228 -4.57 0.07 6.58
N CYS A 229 -5.82 0.33 6.95
CA CYS A 229 -6.27 1.65 7.41
C CYS A 229 -5.50 2.09 8.68
N ILE A 230 -5.39 1.20 9.67
CA ILE A 230 -4.62 1.43 10.91
C ILE A 230 -3.18 1.81 10.55
N THR A 231 -2.57 1.04 9.65
CA THR A 231 -1.17 1.21 9.25
C THR A 231 -0.94 2.53 8.52
N PHE A 232 -1.89 2.96 7.68
CA PHE A 232 -1.78 4.24 6.99
C PHE A 232 -1.86 5.42 7.97
N LYS A 233 -2.78 5.37 8.93
CA LYS A 233 -2.82 6.38 10.00
C LYS A 233 -1.58 6.37 10.87
N MET A 234 -1.06 5.19 11.20
CA MET A 234 0.18 5.04 11.95
C MET A 234 1.36 5.65 11.17
N MET A 235 1.43 5.40 9.86
CA MET A 235 2.47 5.97 8.98
C MET A 235 2.44 7.50 8.99
N ASP A 236 1.26 8.11 8.87
CA ASP A 236 1.12 9.56 8.92
C ASP A 236 1.47 10.13 10.30
N GLN A 237 1.08 9.46 11.37
CA GLN A 237 1.49 9.85 12.72
C GLN A 237 3.02 9.79 12.88
N GLN A 238 3.67 8.75 12.36
CA GLN A 238 5.12 8.64 12.36
C GLN A 238 5.75 9.77 11.55
N TRP A 239 5.21 10.07 10.36
CA TRP A 239 5.64 11.17 9.50
C TRP A 239 5.68 12.51 10.24
N LEU A 240 4.56 12.86 10.88
CA LEU A 240 4.43 14.09 11.67
C LEU A 240 5.38 14.09 12.89
N SER A 241 5.45 12.97 13.62
CA SER A 241 6.31 12.87 14.81
C SER A 241 7.80 13.04 14.49
N MET A 242 8.22 12.62 13.29
CA MET A 242 9.58 12.70 12.80
C MET A 242 9.88 14.01 12.10
N ARG A 243 8.88 14.87 11.86
CA ARG A 243 8.96 16.05 10.98
C ARG A 243 9.55 15.67 9.61
N ALA A 244 9.08 14.55 9.09
CA ALA A 244 9.65 13.91 7.92
C ALA A 244 9.42 14.75 6.65
N SER A 245 10.36 14.61 5.72
CA SER A 245 10.24 15.09 4.35
C SER A 245 10.16 13.90 3.40
N TYR A 246 9.89 14.16 2.11
CA TYR A 246 9.94 13.16 1.04
C TYR A 246 11.19 12.26 1.09
N MET A 247 12.35 12.82 1.47
CA MET A 247 13.61 12.07 1.57
C MET A 247 13.62 11.03 2.69
N ASP A 248 12.77 11.20 3.71
CA ASP A 248 12.66 10.33 4.89
C ASP A 248 11.64 9.20 4.71
N PHE A 249 11.00 9.11 3.54
CA PHE A 249 9.90 8.18 3.29
C PHE A 249 10.22 6.73 3.70
N ASN A 250 11.38 6.21 3.28
CA ASN A 250 11.80 4.86 3.64
C ASN A 250 12.08 4.69 5.15
N THR A 251 12.52 5.75 5.82
CA THR A 251 12.76 5.75 7.27
C THR A 251 11.43 5.68 8.01
N VAL A 252 10.43 6.47 7.59
CA VAL A 252 9.07 6.45 8.15
C VAL A 252 8.40 5.09 7.94
N MET A 253 8.50 4.51 6.74
CA MET A 253 7.95 3.18 6.45
C MET A 253 8.59 2.09 7.35
N LYS A 254 9.91 2.14 7.56
CA LYS A 254 10.59 1.22 8.49
C LYS A 254 10.16 1.41 9.94
N SER A 255 9.97 2.66 10.38
CA SER A 255 9.48 2.97 11.73
C SER A 255 8.06 2.42 11.93
N THR A 256 7.18 2.67 10.95
CA THR A 256 5.79 2.21 10.93
C THR A 256 5.73 0.68 11.02
N ARG A 257 6.50 -0.03 10.19
CA ARG A 257 6.58 -1.50 10.24
C ARG A 257 6.94 -2.00 11.63
N ARG A 258 8.01 -1.46 12.23
CA ARG A 258 8.50 -1.88 13.55
C ARG A 258 7.47 -1.62 14.65
N GLN A 259 6.79 -0.49 14.59
CA GLN A 259 5.74 -0.15 15.54
C GLN A 259 4.56 -1.11 15.40
N LEU A 260 4.14 -1.43 14.17
CA LEU A 260 3.05 -2.37 13.92
C LEU A 260 3.38 -3.80 14.35
N GLU A 261 4.59 -4.29 14.04
CA GLU A 261 5.08 -5.61 14.50
C GLU A 261 5.04 -5.69 16.04
N LYS A 262 5.44 -4.62 16.73
CA LYS A 262 5.37 -4.55 18.20
C LYS A 262 3.94 -4.59 18.71
N GLU A 263 3.03 -3.82 18.12
CA GLU A 263 1.63 -3.75 18.56
C GLU A 263 0.88 -5.06 18.33
N LEU A 264 1.11 -5.76 17.21
CA LEU A 264 0.48 -7.05 16.92
C LEU A 264 0.96 -8.20 17.84
N LEU A 265 2.07 -8.02 18.55
CA LEU A 265 2.65 -9.02 19.45
C LEU A 265 2.39 -8.74 20.93
N LEU A 266 1.58 -7.74 21.26
CA LEU A 266 1.16 -7.47 22.63
C LEU A 266 0.25 -8.61 23.14
N GLU A 267 0.45 -9.03 24.38
CA GLU A 267 -0.23 -10.21 24.96
C GLU A 267 -1.75 -10.06 25.07
N ASP A 268 -2.23 -8.82 25.28
CA ASP A 268 -3.65 -8.51 25.53
C ASP A 268 -4.46 -8.25 24.24
N ILE A 269 -3.87 -8.42 23.05
CA ILE A 269 -4.54 -8.15 21.78
C ILE A 269 -5.30 -9.40 21.34
N MET A 270 -6.62 -9.37 21.51
CA MET A 270 -7.51 -10.45 21.08
C MET A 270 -8.15 -10.14 19.74
N ARG A 271 -8.36 -8.87 19.43
CA ARG A 271 -8.94 -8.39 18.17
C ARG A 271 -8.14 -7.23 17.58
N LEU A 272 -8.37 -6.93 16.30
CA LEU A 272 -7.74 -5.76 15.66
C LEU A 272 -8.14 -4.44 16.32
N GLU A 273 -9.34 -4.36 16.92
CA GLU A 273 -9.78 -3.16 17.62
C GLU A 273 -8.98 -2.88 18.90
N ASP A 274 -8.32 -3.90 19.47
CA ASP A 274 -7.51 -3.76 20.69
C ASP A 274 -6.12 -3.18 20.38
N VAL A 275 -5.69 -3.22 19.11
CA VAL A 275 -4.39 -2.69 18.67
C VAL A 275 -4.29 -1.21 19.06
N PRO A 276 -3.24 -0.75 19.77
CA PRO A 276 -3.17 0.62 20.27
C PRO A 276 -3.35 1.70 19.20
N SER A 277 -2.91 1.45 17.97
CA SER A 277 -3.07 2.36 16.83
C SER A 277 -4.43 2.31 16.17
N TYR A 278 -5.32 1.36 16.51
CA TYR A 278 -6.71 1.37 16.07
C TYR A 278 -7.42 2.68 16.40
N LYS A 279 -7.09 3.27 17.56
CA LYS A 279 -7.62 4.57 17.99
C LYS A 279 -7.33 5.71 17.00
N LEU A 280 -6.34 5.58 16.10
CA LEU A 280 -6.05 6.59 15.08
C LEU A 280 -7.10 6.66 13.96
N LEU A 281 -7.98 5.66 13.89
CA LEU A 281 -9.14 5.63 12.97
C LEU A 281 -10.39 6.27 13.59
N THR A 282 -10.47 6.29 14.93
CA THR A 282 -11.65 6.74 15.68
C THR A 282 -11.44 8.07 16.41
N ARG A 283 -10.17 8.44 16.62
CA ARG A 283 -9.68 9.76 17.04
C ARG A 283 -9.00 10.48 15.88
#